data_AF-A0A382D6D6-F1
#
_entry.id   AF-A0A382D6D6-F1
#
_cell.length_a   1.000
_cell.length_b   1.000
_cell.length_c   1.000
_cell.angle_alpha   90.00
_cell.angle_beta   90.00
_cell.angle_gamma   90.00
#
_symmetry.space_group_name_H-M   'P 1'
#
loop_
_entity.id
_entity.type
_entity.pdbx_description
1 polymer ?
#
loop_
_entity_poly.entity_id
_entity_poly.type
_entity_poly.pdbx_seq_one_letter_code
_entity_poly.pdbx_strand_id
1 'polypeptide(L)' 'VNFGSLNIDHVYRVDHIVMPGETLAGDSYEVFAGGKGGNQSAAL' A
#
# COMPACT_ATOMS: atom_id res chain seq x y z
N VAL A 1 -15.89 -8.32 17.11
CA VAL A 1 -14.46 -7.99 17.25
C VAL A 1 -13.76 -8.42 15.98
N ASN A 2 -12.96 -7.54 15.38
CA ASN A 2 -12.20 -7.82 14.17
C ASN A 2 -10.78 -8.22 14.56
N PHE A 3 -10.29 -9.33 14.01
CA PHE A 3 -8.93 -9.83 14.19
C PHE A 3 -8.33 -10.06 12.82
N GLY A 4 -7.23 -9.37 12.52
CA GLY A 4 -6.56 -9.50 11.24
C GLY A 4 -5.28 -8.68 11.18
N SER A 5 -4.66 -8.63 9.99
CA SER A 5 -3.41 -7.93 9.78
C SER A 5 -3.56 -6.41 9.89
N LEU A 6 -2.54 -5.78 10.44
CA LEU A 6 -2.32 -4.33 10.43
C LEU A 6 -0.95 -4.09 9.81
N ASN A 7 -0.89 -3.21 8.82
CA ASN A 7 0.33 -2.91 8.08
C ASN A 7 0.60 -1.40 8.04
N ILE A 8 1.84 -1.06 7.73
CA ILE A 8 2.23 0.26 7.23
C ILE A 8 2.41 0.10 5.73
N ASP A 9 1.50 0.67 4.95
CA ASP A 9 1.50 0.53 3.50
C ASP A 9 2.26 1.71 2.88
N HIS A 10 3.34 1.40 2.16
CA HIS A 10 4.11 2.35 1.36
C HIS A 10 3.57 2.33 -0.07
N VAL A 11 3.01 3.45 -0.53
CA VAL A 11 2.36 3.54 -1.84
C VAL A 11 3.13 4.50 -2.74
N TYR A 12 3.53 3.99 -3.91
CA TYR A 12 4.19 4.77 -4.95
C TYR A 12 3.28 4.87 -6.16
N ARG A 13 3.09 6.09 -6.68
CA ARG A 13 2.45 6.29 -7.98
C ARG A 13 3.52 6.27 -9.06
N VAL A 14 3.30 5.45 -10.07
CA VAL A 14 4.21 5.26 -11.21
C VAL A 14 3.37 5.20 -12.49
N ASP A 15 4.01 5.51 -13.61
CA ASP A 15 3.38 5.47 -14.94
C ASP A 15 2.86 4.07 -15.30
N HIS A 16 3.65 3.02 -15.01
CA HIS A 16 3.28 1.62 -15.25
C HIS A 16 3.99 0.67 -14.26
N ILE A 17 3.58 -0.60 -14.27
CA ILE A 17 4.23 -1.64 -13.46
C ILE A 17 5.55 -2.04 -14.12
N VAL A 18 6.64 -1.90 -13.37
CA VAL A 18 7.99 -2.18 -13.85
C VAL A 18 8.17 -3.60 -14.37
N MET A 19 8.97 -3.73 -15.42
CA MET A 19 9.44 -5.01 -15.95
C MET A 19 10.69 -5.51 -15.19
N PRO A 20 11.03 -6.80 -15.25
CA PRO A 20 12.24 -7.31 -14.61
C PRO A 20 13.51 -6.57 -15.05
N GLY A 21 14.24 -6.03 -14.08
CA GLY A 21 15.49 -5.28 -14.32
C GLY A 21 15.30 -3.79 -14.63
N GLU A 22 14.07 -3.32 -14.78
CA GLU A 22 13.75 -1.91 -14.97
C GLU A 22 13.77 -1.16 -13.64
N THR A 23 14.24 0.10 -13.66
CA THR A 23 14.11 1.04 -12.55
C THR A 23 13.36 2.27 -13.05
N LEU A 24 12.31 2.65 -12.34
CA LEU A 24 11.43 3.77 -12.68
C LEU A 24 11.36 4.77 -11.52
N ALA A 25 11.34 6.07 -11.85
CA ALA A 25 11.10 7.12 -10.85
C ALA A 25 9.61 7.17 -10.50
N GLY A 26 9.30 7.34 -9.21
CA GLY A 26 7.93 7.53 -8.74
C GLY A 26 7.48 8.99 -8.91
N ASP A 27 6.22 9.17 -9.29
CA ASP A 27 5.57 10.48 -9.36
C ASP A 27 5.22 11.03 -7.97
N SER A 28 4.85 10.13 -7.06
CA SER A 28 4.56 10.46 -5.66
C SER A 28 4.83 9.28 -4.73
N TYR A 29 4.99 9.59 -3.45
CA TYR A 29 5.14 8.63 -2.36
C TYR A 29 4.28 9.04 -1.16
N GLU A 30 3.48 8.09 -0.68
CA GLU A 30 2.59 8.29 0.47
C GLU A 30 2.63 7.07 1.40
N VAL A 31 2.33 7.29 2.69
CA VAL A 31 2.32 6.25 3.72
C VAL A 31 0.94 6.20 4.35
N PHE A 32 0.38 5.00 4.45
CA PHE A 32 -0.96 4.78 5.02
C PHE A 32 -0.93 3.68 6.09
N ALA A 33 -1.86 3.80 7.04
CA ALA A 33 -2.24 2.65 7.86
C ALA A 33 -3.06 1.70 6.99
N GLY A 34 -2.67 0.43 6.95
CA GLY A 34 -3.25 -0.55 6.05
C GLY A 34 -3.40 -1.94 6.66
N GLY A 35 -3.37 -2.96 5.82
CA GLY A 35 -3.62 -4.35 6.20
C GLY A 35 -5.11 -4.68 6.23
N LYS A 36 -5.46 -5.92 5.85
CA LYS A 36 -6.87 -6.31 5.65
C LYS A 36 -7.68 -6.22 6.95
N GLY A 37 -7.08 -6.58 8.08
CA GLY A 37 -7.73 -6.45 9.39
C GLY A 37 -7.94 -4.98 9.79
N GLY A 38 -6.90 -4.16 9.64
CA GLY A 38 -6.97 -2.71 9.87
C GLY A 38 -8.04 -2.03 9.01
N ASN A 39 -8.01 -2.28 7.70
CA ASN A 39 -8.95 -1.69 6.74
C ASN A 39 -10.40 -2.15 7.01
N GLN A 40 -10.63 -3.43 7.32
CA GLN A 40 -11.97 -3.90 7.69
C GLN A 40 -12.42 -3.34 9.03
N SER A 41 -11.51 -3.12 9.99
CA SER A 41 -11.84 -2.54 11.29
C SER A 41 -12.21 -1.06 11.19
N ALA A 42 -11.52 -0.31 10.32
CA ALA A 42 -11.78 1.11 10.09
C ALA A 42 -13.06 1.38 9.27
N ALA A 43 -13.53 0.39 8.52
CA ALA A 43 -14.74 0.50 7.69
C ALA A 43 -16.05 0.20 8.45
N LEU A 44 -15.97 -0.26 9.71
CA LEU A 44 -17.11 -0.54 10.60
C LEU A 44 -17.51 0.70 11.39
#